data_AF-A0A967VY35-F1
#
_entry.id   AF-A0A967VY35-F1
#
_cell.length_a   1.000
_cell.length_b   1.000
_cell.length_c   1.000
_cell.angle_alpha   90.00
_cell.angle_beta   90.00
_cell.angle_gamma   90.00
#
_symmetry.space_group_name_H-M   'P 1'
#
loop_
_entity.id
_entity.type
_entity.pdbx_description
1 polymer ?
#
loop_
_entity_poly.entity_id
_entity_poly.type
_entity_poly.pdbx_seq_one_letter_code
_entity_poly.pdbx_strand_id
1 'polypeptide(L)'
;MPKLKNKGAPYTITYLIRPDISWKQFELCSESGVSRIIPGIENFSTPVLRLMRKGVTGLQNIFSLLGAMYHKLRCGYNVIWGYPNEDAADYKVLTALLPSLYHFIPPATITLAQLVRYSDLVEKPEKYGMEAPLKYHWRYNLLFSNAFLQMNGICLENICYYYDDVNVRPFNAKTMPIYDIFGHQILHWQARFFSRKARLSYKENNGGISIYDSRHHDDPAVYEFGKEAKLLCKTMFGKICCEKELFAAMLERGIHKQKVHTLLNKLCESRVVIQEGDKYLWVAFPEGFYKDNLAWFFN
;
A
#
# COMPACT_ATOMS: atom_id res chain seq x y z
N MET A 1 2.51 -2.70 24.08
CA MET A 1 2.61 -1.27 23.75
C MET A 1 2.33 -0.35 24.94
N PRO A 2 1.16 -0.32 25.62
CA PRO A 2 0.92 0.64 26.71
C PRO A 2 1.96 0.61 27.84
N LYS A 3 2.39 -0.60 28.27
CA LYS A 3 3.46 -0.77 29.25
C LYS A 3 4.82 -0.25 28.78
N LEU A 4 5.13 -0.28 27.48
CA LEU A 4 6.38 0.23 26.92
C LEU A 4 6.38 1.75 26.88
N LYS A 5 5.26 2.37 26.46
CA LYS A 5 5.04 3.81 26.56
C LYS A 5 5.25 4.30 27.99
N ASN A 6 4.63 3.65 28.98
CA ASN A 6 4.76 4.03 30.39
C ASN A 6 6.18 3.87 30.95
N LYS A 7 7.03 3.06 30.32
CA LYS A 7 8.45 2.91 30.66
C LYS A 7 9.36 3.87 29.90
N GLY A 8 8.80 4.83 29.14
CA GLY A 8 9.56 5.80 28.37
C GLY A 8 10.19 5.25 27.08
N ALA A 9 9.61 4.18 26.50
CA ALA A 9 10.06 3.61 25.23
C ALA A 9 11.57 3.28 25.18
N PRO A 10 12.10 2.42 26.08
CA PRO A 10 13.54 2.20 26.23
C PRO A 10 14.20 1.40 25.08
N TYR A 11 13.43 0.99 24.08
CA TYR A 11 13.87 0.11 22.99
C TYR A 11 13.49 0.67 21.63
N THR A 12 14.29 0.33 20.63
CA THR A 12 13.98 0.54 19.21
C THR A 12 13.39 -0.74 18.63
N ILE A 13 12.08 -0.72 18.33
CA ILE A 13 11.35 -1.93 17.90
C ILE A 13 11.04 -1.85 16.39
N THR A 14 11.20 -2.99 15.71
CA THR A 14 10.60 -3.27 14.39
C THR A 14 9.44 -4.25 14.56
N TYR A 15 8.29 -3.99 13.94
CA TYR A 15 7.08 -4.78 14.17
C TYR A 15 6.32 -5.11 12.87
N LEU A 16 6.02 -6.38 12.63
CA LEU A 16 5.20 -6.82 11.49
C LEU A 16 3.73 -6.65 11.86
N ILE A 17 2.95 -6.03 10.98
CA ILE A 17 1.54 -5.74 11.25
C ILE A 17 0.65 -6.08 10.06
N ARG A 18 -0.65 -6.21 10.34
CA ARG A 18 -1.68 -6.16 9.30
C ARG A 18 -2.00 -4.69 8.97
N PRO A 19 -2.35 -4.37 7.71
CA PRO A 19 -2.69 -3.00 7.30
C PRO A 19 -4.05 -2.46 7.78
N ASP A 20 -4.80 -3.21 8.59
CA ASP A 20 -6.11 -2.84 9.15
C ASP A 20 -6.03 -2.14 10.52
N ILE A 21 -4.84 -1.63 10.87
CA ILE A 21 -4.55 -0.90 12.10
C ILE A 21 -5.20 0.51 12.10
N SER A 22 -5.72 0.93 13.24
CA SER A 22 -6.36 2.25 13.42
C SER A 22 -5.35 3.38 13.64
N TRP A 23 -5.80 4.62 13.43
CA TRP A 23 -5.00 5.82 13.67
C TRP A 23 -4.40 5.90 15.09
N LYS A 24 -5.20 5.57 16.11
CA LYS A 24 -4.78 5.54 17.51
C LYS A 24 -3.76 4.43 17.80
N GLN A 25 -3.82 3.32 17.06
CA GLN A 25 -2.83 2.26 17.19
C GLN A 25 -1.49 2.66 16.53
N PHE A 26 -1.49 3.44 15.45
CA PHE A 26 -0.25 4.03 14.92
C PHE A 26 0.39 4.99 15.93
N GLU A 27 -0.40 5.89 16.51
CA GLU A 27 0.04 6.79 17.58
C GLU A 27 0.67 5.99 18.74
N LEU A 28 -0.05 4.97 19.23
CA LEU A 28 0.44 4.11 20.31
C LEU A 28 1.73 3.38 19.95
N CYS A 29 1.92 2.95 18.69
CA CYS A 29 3.18 2.35 18.25
C CYS A 29 4.33 3.34 18.36
N SER A 30 4.14 4.55 17.83
CA SER A 30 5.14 5.63 17.86
C SER A 30 5.55 5.97 19.29
N GLU A 31 4.58 6.16 20.17
CA GLU A 31 4.82 6.48 21.59
C GLU A 31 5.40 5.31 22.41
N SER A 32 5.41 4.09 21.86
CA SER A 32 5.90 2.88 22.55
C SER A 32 7.33 2.49 22.16
N GLY A 33 8.02 3.28 21.34
CA GLY A 33 9.38 2.97 20.86
C GLY A 33 9.42 2.10 19.61
N VAL A 34 8.27 1.90 18.95
CA VAL A 34 8.26 1.31 17.61
C VAL A 34 8.84 2.35 16.66
N SER A 35 9.95 1.99 16.03
CA SER A 35 10.64 2.85 15.06
C SER A 35 10.33 2.46 13.62
N ARG A 36 10.01 1.18 13.39
CA ARG A 36 9.73 0.62 12.07
C ARG A 36 8.57 -0.36 12.14
N ILE A 37 7.70 -0.31 11.14
CA ILE A 37 6.65 -1.27 10.90
C ILE A 37 6.82 -1.92 9.53
N ILE A 38 6.36 -3.17 9.43
CA ILE A 38 6.33 -3.93 8.18
C ILE A 38 4.88 -4.37 7.97
N PRO A 39 4.03 -3.52 7.35
CA PRO A 39 2.67 -3.91 7.01
C PRO A 39 2.70 -4.88 5.84
N GLY A 40 1.92 -5.96 5.95
CA GLY A 40 1.66 -6.85 4.82
C GLY A 40 0.75 -6.18 3.80
N ILE A 41 1.26 -5.23 3.01
CA ILE A 41 0.51 -4.49 1.99
C ILE A 41 0.21 -5.39 0.79
N GLU A 42 1.24 -6.01 0.21
CA GLU A 42 1.21 -6.89 -0.97
C GLU A 42 0.68 -6.25 -2.26
N ASN A 43 -0.37 -5.43 -2.25
CA ASN A 43 -0.89 -4.79 -3.47
C ASN A 43 -1.80 -3.60 -3.10
N PHE A 44 -2.10 -2.70 -4.03
CA PHE A 44 -3.09 -1.62 -3.82
C PHE A 44 -4.41 -1.84 -4.58
N SER A 45 -4.55 -2.97 -5.29
CA SER A 45 -5.80 -3.37 -5.96
C SER A 45 -6.60 -4.33 -5.07
N THR A 46 -7.80 -3.91 -4.65
CA THR A 46 -8.71 -4.75 -3.85
C THR A 46 -9.07 -6.08 -4.54
N PRO A 47 -9.42 -6.11 -5.84
CA PRO A 47 -9.59 -7.37 -6.56
C PRO A 47 -8.40 -8.33 -6.43
N VAL A 48 -7.17 -7.82 -6.62
CA VAL A 48 -5.95 -8.62 -6.50
C VAL A 48 -5.74 -9.11 -5.07
N LEU A 49 -5.94 -8.24 -4.07
CA LEU A 49 -5.85 -8.60 -2.64
C LEU A 49 -6.87 -9.69 -2.25
N ARG A 50 -8.04 -9.75 -2.90
CA ARG A 50 -9.01 -10.83 -2.70
C ARG A 50 -8.54 -12.15 -3.27
N LEU A 51 -7.87 -12.17 -4.42
CA LEU A 51 -7.25 -13.39 -4.97
C LEU A 51 -6.23 -13.97 -3.99
N MET A 52 -5.45 -13.10 -3.35
CA MET A 52 -4.48 -13.45 -2.30
C MET A 52 -5.11 -13.75 -0.93
N ARG A 53 -6.44 -13.64 -0.78
CA ARG A 53 -7.17 -13.76 0.49
C ARG A 53 -6.61 -12.89 1.62
N LYS A 54 -6.11 -11.69 1.29
CA LYS A 54 -5.42 -10.82 2.26
C LYS A 54 -6.35 -10.27 3.35
N GLY A 55 -7.64 -10.12 3.03
CA GLY A 55 -8.66 -9.65 3.97
C GLY A 55 -8.59 -8.16 4.28
N VAL A 56 -7.95 -7.37 3.40
CA VAL A 56 -7.89 -5.91 3.45
C VAL A 56 -8.15 -5.32 2.05
N THR A 57 -8.47 -4.03 1.98
CA THR A 57 -8.67 -3.31 0.72
C THR A 57 -7.45 -2.46 0.34
N GLY A 58 -7.38 -2.08 -0.93
CA GLY A 58 -6.36 -1.16 -1.44
C GLY A 58 -6.37 0.17 -0.70
N LEU A 59 -7.56 0.71 -0.41
CA LEU A 59 -7.69 1.94 0.37
C LEU A 59 -7.18 1.80 1.81
N GLN A 60 -7.38 0.64 2.47
CA GLN A 60 -6.80 0.35 3.78
C GLN A 60 -5.27 0.29 3.73
N ASN A 61 -4.71 -0.31 2.68
CA ASN A 61 -3.27 -0.33 2.46
C ASN A 61 -2.69 1.09 2.31
N ILE A 62 -3.35 1.96 1.55
CA ILE A 62 -2.94 3.37 1.41
C ILE A 62 -3.09 4.11 2.74
N PHE A 63 -4.19 3.89 3.47
CA PHE A 63 -4.38 4.44 4.82
C PHE A 63 -3.25 4.02 5.77
N SER A 64 -2.77 2.79 5.65
CA SER A 64 -1.66 2.28 6.44
C SER A 64 -0.37 3.06 6.18
N LEU A 65 -0.06 3.38 4.91
CA LEU A 65 1.08 4.23 4.55
C LEU A 65 0.94 5.65 5.11
N LEU A 66 -0.26 6.23 4.99
CA LEU A 66 -0.57 7.56 5.54
C LEU A 66 -0.33 7.60 7.05
N GLY A 67 -0.91 6.66 7.79
CA GLY A 67 -0.76 6.58 9.24
C GLY A 67 0.68 6.34 9.69
N ALA A 68 1.38 5.42 9.03
CA ALA A 68 2.78 5.13 9.30
C ALA A 68 3.65 6.39 9.15
N MET A 69 3.51 7.08 8.01
CA MET A 69 4.28 8.29 7.74
C MET A 69 3.90 9.41 8.70
N TYR A 70 2.61 9.69 8.91
CA TYR A 70 2.14 10.75 9.79
C TYR A 70 2.69 10.61 11.22
N HIS A 71 2.69 9.38 11.74
CA HIS A 71 3.17 9.06 13.09
C HIS A 71 4.66 8.77 13.17
N LYS A 72 5.43 9.07 12.11
CA LYS A 72 6.89 8.90 12.06
C LYS A 72 7.33 7.46 12.38
N LEU A 73 6.68 6.48 11.74
CA LEU A 73 6.99 5.05 11.82
C LEU A 73 7.57 4.57 10.50
N ARG A 74 8.83 4.11 10.49
CA ARG A 74 9.51 3.74 9.22
C ARG A 74 8.72 2.58 8.63
N CYS A 75 8.33 2.67 7.37
CA CYS A 75 7.52 1.63 6.74
C CYS A 75 8.39 0.87 5.74
N GLY A 76 8.39 -0.45 5.82
CA GLY A 76 8.94 -1.31 4.77
C GLY A 76 7.88 -2.33 4.35
N TYR A 77 7.60 -2.43 3.06
CA TYR A 77 6.60 -3.36 2.56
C TYR A 77 6.97 -3.85 1.16
N ASN A 78 6.40 -4.98 0.78
CA ASN A 78 6.56 -5.54 -0.54
C ASN A 78 5.28 -5.38 -1.34
N VAL A 79 5.43 -5.35 -2.66
CA VAL A 79 4.32 -5.55 -3.58
C VAL A 79 4.51 -6.87 -4.30
N ILE A 80 3.46 -7.69 -4.28
CA ILE A 80 3.35 -8.97 -4.94
C ILE A 80 2.46 -8.81 -6.18
N TRP A 81 2.90 -9.39 -7.29
CA TRP A 81 2.16 -9.43 -8.55
C TRP A 81 2.20 -10.83 -9.16
N GLY A 82 1.44 -11.07 -10.23
CA GLY A 82 1.46 -12.31 -10.97
C GLY A 82 0.77 -13.46 -10.24
N TYR A 83 -0.14 -13.16 -9.32
CA TYR A 83 -1.00 -14.16 -8.70
C TYR A 83 -1.96 -14.75 -9.77
N PRO A 84 -2.33 -16.05 -9.69
CA PRO A 84 -3.27 -16.64 -10.64
C PRO A 84 -4.61 -15.91 -10.68
N ASN A 85 -5.19 -15.82 -11.89
CA ASN A 85 -6.47 -15.16 -12.19
C ASN A 85 -6.48 -13.63 -12.01
N GLU A 86 -5.31 -12.98 -11.96
CA GLU A 86 -5.21 -11.53 -12.04
C GLU A 86 -5.70 -11.00 -13.41
N ASP A 87 -6.50 -9.93 -13.39
CA ASP A 87 -7.05 -9.28 -14.59
C ASP A 87 -6.22 -8.04 -14.97
N ALA A 88 -5.94 -7.88 -16.27
CA ALA A 88 -5.30 -6.69 -16.79
C ALA A 88 -6.09 -5.40 -16.51
N ALA A 89 -7.43 -5.49 -16.40
CA ALA A 89 -8.28 -4.35 -16.05
C ALA A 89 -7.97 -3.81 -14.64
N ASP A 90 -7.74 -4.71 -13.67
CA ASP A 90 -7.38 -4.31 -12.30
C ASP A 90 -6.03 -3.59 -12.25
N TYR A 91 -5.08 -4.02 -13.09
CA TYR A 91 -3.78 -3.37 -13.21
C TYR A 91 -3.84 -2.04 -13.98
N LYS A 92 -4.78 -1.85 -14.90
CA LYS A 92 -5.04 -0.54 -15.53
C LYS A 92 -5.51 0.48 -14.49
N VAL A 93 -6.44 0.09 -13.61
CA VAL A 93 -6.90 0.94 -12.51
C VAL A 93 -5.76 1.22 -11.53
N LEU A 94 -5.01 0.18 -11.15
CA LEU A 94 -3.88 0.30 -10.23
C LEU A 94 -2.78 1.23 -10.77
N THR A 95 -2.40 1.09 -12.03
CA THR A 95 -1.37 1.95 -12.65
C THR A 95 -1.82 3.41 -12.77
N ALA A 96 -3.11 3.67 -12.98
CA ALA A 96 -3.66 5.03 -12.94
C ALA A 96 -3.67 5.64 -11.52
N LEU A 97 -3.76 4.79 -10.49
CA LEU A 97 -3.75 5.18 -9.08
C LEU A 97 -2.33 5.49 -8.56
N LEU A 98 -1.32 4.71 -8.95
CA LEU A 98 0.05 4.79 -8.42
C LEU A 98 0.65 6.22 -8.39
N PRO A 99 0.47 7.07 -9.43
CA PRO A 99 0.97 8.44 -9.38
C PRO A 99 0.46 9.25 -8.18
N SER A 100 -0.76 8.98 -7.71
CA SER A 100 -1.33 9.64 -6.52
C SER A 100 -0.56 9.32 -5.24
N LEU A 101 0.27 8.27 -5.25
CA LEU A 101 1.00 7.76 -4.10
C LEU A 101 2.48 8.17 -4.07
N TYR A 102 2.97 8.91 -5.07
CA TYR A 102 4.41 9.19 -5.22
C TYR A 102 5.06 9.96 -4.06
N HIS A 103 4.26 10.64 -3.23
CA HIS A 103 4.73 11.30 -2.00
C HIS A 103 4.76 10.36 -0.78
N PHE A 104 4.17 9.17 -0.87
CA PHE A 104 4.31 8.14 0.15
C PHE A 104 5.61 7.36 -0.05
N ILE A 105 6.08 6.72 1.02
CA ILE A 105 7.22 5.80 0.96
C ILE A 105 6.90 4.65 0.00
N PRO A 106 7.76 4.39 -1.01
CA PRO A 106 7.54 3.34 -2.00
C PRO A 106 7.75 1.94 -1.42
N PRO A 107 7.31 0.87 -2.10
CA PRO A 107 7.63 -0.49 -1.68
C PRO A 107 9.15 -0.72 -1.69
N ALA A 108 9.63 -1.56 -0.79
CA ALA A 108 11.01 -2.00 -0.75
C ALA A 108 11.33 -2.96 -1.90
N THR A 109 10.39 -3.86 -2.23
CA THR A 109 10.54 -4.79 -3.34
C THR A 109 9.24 -4.97 -4.10
N ILE A 110 9.38 -5.31 -5.38
CA ILE A 110 8.33 -5.86 -6.23
C ILE A 110 8.69 -7.31 -6.54
N THR A 111 7.85 -8.26 -6.11
CA THR A 111 8.18 -9.69 -6.17
C THR A 111 7.05 -10.45 -6.85
N LEU A 112 7.41 -11.40 -7.71
CA LEU A 112 6.44 -12.32 -8.30
C LEU A 112 5.88 -13.24 -7.21
N ALA A 113 4.56 -13.49 -7.21
CA ALA A 113 3.91 -14.39 -6.27
C ALA A 113 4.56 -15.79 -6.31
N GLN A 114 5.18 -16.20 -5.20
CA GLN A 114 5.93 -17.45 -5.11
C GLN A 114 5.02 -18.62 -4.72
N LEU A 115 5.34 -19.83 -5.20
CA LEU A 115 4.73 -21.08 -4.72
C LEU A 115 5.46 -21.52 -3.45
N VAL A 116 4.88 -21.23 -2.29
CA VAL A 116 5.47 -21.56 -0.98
C VAL A 116 4.63 -22.58 -0.24
N ARG A 117 5.28 -23.47 0.51
CA ARG A 117 4.64 -24.47 1.35
C ARG A 117 3.62 -23.82 2.29
N TYR A 118 2.49 -24.49 2.51
CA TYR A 118 1.35 -24.01 3.28
C TYR A 118 0.57 -22.83 2.69
N SER A 119 0.92 -22.34 1.48
CA SER A 119 0.08 -21.39 0.76
C SER A 119 -1.11 -22.10 0.10
N ASP A 120 -2.23 -21.38 -0.09
CA ASP A 120 -3.41 -21.90 -0.81
C ASP A 120 -3.06 -22.33 -2.25
N LEU A 121 -2.00 -21.73 -2.84
CA LEU A 121 -1.48 -22.10 -4.16
C LEU A 121 -0.86 -23.51 -4.18
N VAL A 122 -0.20 -23.91 -3.10
CA VAL A 122 0.47 -25.22 -2.99
C VAL A 122 -0.44 -26.28 -2.39
N GLU A 123 -1.32 -25.91 -1.46
CA GLU A 123 -2.26 -26.83 -0.83
C GLU A 123 -3.44 -27.18 -1.75
N LYS A 124 -3.77 -26.31 -2.71
CA LYS A 124 -4.91 -26.47 -3.65
C LYS A 124 -4.55 -26.02 -5.08
N PRO A 125 -3.49 -26.56 -5.68
CA PRO A 125 -2.98 -26.16 -6.99
C PRO A 125 -4.05 -26.25 -8.10
N GLU A 126 -4.91 -27.26 -8.06
CA GLU A 126 -5.93 -27.52 -9.08
C GLU A 126 -6.99 -26.40 -9.14
N LYS A 127 -7.28 -25.75 -8.00
CA LYS A 127 -8.17 -24.58 -7.93
C LYS A 127 -7.68 -23.43 -8.82
N TYR A 128 -6.38 -23.39 -9.06
CA TYR A 128 -5.71 -22.35 -9.84
C TYR A 128 -5.27 -22.85 -11.22
N GLY A 129 -5.75 -24.02 -11.65
CA GLY A 129 -5.43 -24.62 -12.96
C GLY A 129 -4.02 -25.21 -13.02
N MET A 130 -3.38 -25.46 -11.87
CA MET A 130 -2.03 -26.02 -11.80
C MET A 130 -2.10 -27.55 -11.69
N GLU A 131 -1.18 -28.26 -12.36
CA GLU A 131 -1.06 -29.71 -12.25
C GLU A 131 -0.39 -30.12 -10.93
N ALA A 132 -0.94 -31.12 -10.25
CA ALA A 132 -0.38 -31.71 -9.04
C ALA A 132 0.19 -33.11 -9.31
N PRO A 133 1.21 -33.57 -8.54
CA PRO A 133 1.87 -32.84 -7.45
C PRO A 133 2.85 -31.79 -7.97
N LEU A 134 2.93 -30.66 -7.25
CA LEU A 134 3.95 -29.64 -7.51
C LEU A 134 5.35 -30.18 -7.18
N LYS A 135 6.35 -29.81 -7.97
CA LYS A 135 7.76 -30.18 -7.73
C LYS A 135 8.45 -29.14 -6.87
N TYR A 136 9.44 -29.57 -6.07
CA TYR A 136 10.28 -28.64 -5.31
C TYR A 136 11.03 -27.69 -6.27
N HIS A 137 11.35 -26.49 -5.77
CA HIS A 137 12.04 -25.48 -6.57
C HIS A 137 13.46 -25.94 -6.96
N TRP A 138 13.88 -25.82 -8.22
CA TRP A 138 15.14 -26.38 -8.73
C TRP A 138 16.40 -25.99 -7.92
N ARG A 139 16.38 -24.83 -7.27
CA ARG A 139 17.46 -24.36 -6.37
C ARG A 139 17.81 -25.32 -5.23
N TYR A 140 16.90 -26.22 -4.82
CA TYR A 140 17.25 -27.26 -3.85
C TYR A 140 18.32 -28.22 -4.37
N ASN A 141 18.43 -28.43 -5.69
CA ASN A 141 19.50 -29.23 -6.30
C ASN A 141 20.88 -28.58 -6.19
N LEU A 142 20.94 -27.27 -5.95
CA LEU A 142 22.20 -26.56 -5.68
C LEU A 142 22.64 -26.71 -4.23
N LEU A 143 21.68 -26.93 -3.31
CA LEU A 143 21.93 -27.03 -1.88
C LEU A 143 22.22 -28.47 -1.46
N PHE A 144 21.58 -29.45 -2.11
CA PHE A 144 21.68 -30.86 -1.76
C PHE A 144 22.12 -31.67 -2.97
N SER A 145 23.22 -32.41 -2.82
CA SER A 145 23.63 -33.39 -3.84
C SER A 145 22.70 -34.61 -3.83
N ASN A 146 22.52 -35.24 -4.98
CA ASN A 146 21.74 -36.49 -5.08
C ASN A 146 22.27 -37.58 -4.15
N ALA A 147 23.59 -37.69 -3.99
CA ALA A 147 24.22 -38.65 -3.09
C ALA A 147 23.85 -38.38 -1.62
N PHE A 148 23.85 -37.11 -1.19
CA PHE A 148 23.43 -36.73 0.16
C PHE A 148 21.97 -37.09 0.43
N LEU A 149 21.07 -36.78 -0.52
CA LEU A 149 19.64 -37.09 -0.39
C LEU A 149 19.39 -38.59 -0.28
N GLN A 150 20.04 -39.39 -1.12
CA GLN A 150 19.93 -40.85 -1.11
C GLN A 150 20.46 -41.46 0.18
N MET A 151 21.67 -41.07 0.60
CA MET A 151 22.31 -41.60 1.82
C MET A 151 21.48 -41.34 3.08
N ASN A 152 20.73 -40.23 3.12
CA ASN A 152 19.93 -39.84 4.27
C ASN A 152 18.43 -40.13 4.10
N GLY A 153 18.01 -40.76 2.99
CA GLY A 153 16.58 -41.03 2.72
C GLY A 153 15.70 -39.78 2.67
N ILE A 154 16.24 -38.64 2.24
CA ILE A 154 15.53 -37.35 2.21
C ILE A 154 14.79 -37.19 0.88
N CYS A 155 13.47 -37.05 0.96
CA CYS A 155 12.62 -36.63 -0.16
C CYS A 155 12.44 -35.11 -0.13
N LEU A 156 12.89 -34.39 -1.16
CA LEU A 156 12.85 -32.92 -1.19
C LEU A 156 11.41 -32.39 -1.19
N GLU A 157 10.48 -33.08 -1.82
CA GLU A 157 9.04 -32.76 -1.80
C GLU A 157 8.50 -32.71 -0.37
N ASN A 158 9.06 -33.51 0.55
CA ASN A 158 8.65 -33.56 1.95
C ASN A 158 9.27 -32.45 2.82
N ILE A 159 10.31 -31.76 2.36
CA ILE A 159 11.01 -30.72 3.16
C ILE A 159 11.12 -29.34 2.50
N CYS A 160 10.88 -29.24 1.19
CA CYS A 160 11.02 -28.00 0.44
C CYS A 160 9.99 -26.94 0.86
N TYR A 161 10.44 -25.73 1.11
CA TYR A 161 9.56 -24.59 1.35
C TYR A 161 9.08 -23.93 0.05
N TYR A 162 9.84 -24.05 -1.04
CA TYR A 162 9.55 -23.44 -2.33
C TYR A 162 9.31 -24.51 -3.38
N TYR A 163 8.32 -24.28 -4.24
CA TYR A 163 7.96 -25.14 -5.35
C TYR A 163 8.28 -24.45 -6.68
N ASP A 164 8.55 -25.26 -7.69
CA ASP A 164 8.87 -24.83 -9.04
C ASP A 164 7.59 -24.41 -9.79
N ASP A 165 7.70 -23.34 -10.59
CA ASP A 165 6.60 -22.75 -11.36
C ASP A 165 6.57 -23.23 -12.82
N VAL A 166 7.34 -24.30 -13.15
CA VAL A 166 7.81 -24.59 -14.51
C VAL A 166 6.71 -24.86 -15.54
N ASN A 167 5.49 -25.19 -15.09
CA ASN A 167 4.38 -25.57 -15.98
C ASN A 167 3.16 -24.63 -15.92
N VAL A 168 3.17 -23.56 -15.10
CA VAL A 168 1.90 -23.12 -14.49
C VAL A 168 1.50 -21.66 -14.67
N ARG A 169 2.39 -20.75 -15.06
CA ARG A 169 1.98 -19.35 -15.27
C ARG A 169 2.32 -18.87 -16.66
N PRO A 170 1.56 -19.29 -17.70
CA PRO A 170 1.47 -18.45 -18.89
C PRO A 170 0.81 -17.16 -18.42
N PHE A 171 1.60 -16.13 -18.11
CA PHE A 171 1.04 -14.79 -18.02
C PHE A 171 0.28 -14.59 -19.31
N ASN A 172 -1.03 -14.37 -19.21
CA ASN A 172 -1.85 -14.12 -20.38
C ASN A 172 -1.17 -12.99 -21.18
N ALA A 173 -1.04 -13.14 -22.50
CA ALA A 173 -0.48 -12.12 -23.38
C ALA A 173 -1.12 -10.73 -23.16
N LYS A 174 -2.35 -10.68 -22.63
CA LYS A 174 -3.05 -9.45 -22.24
C LYS A 174 -2.54 -8.82 -20.95
N THR A 175 -2.06 -9.60 -19.98
CA THR A 175 -1.62 -9.10 -18.66
C THR A 175 -0.13 -8.76 -18.64
N MET A 176 0.67 -9.41 -19.49
CA MET A 176 2.12 -9.18 -19.52
C MET A 176 2.51 -7.71 -19.78
N PRO A 177 1.92 -6.99 -20.76
CA PRO A 177 2.28 -5.59 -21.00
C PRO A 177 1.92 -4.67 -19.83
N ILE A 178 0.81 -4.93 -19.14
CA ILE A 178 0.40 -4.09 -18.02
C ILE A 178 1.23 -4.35 -16.76
N TYR A 179 1.75 -5.57 -16.56
CA TYR A 179 2.74 -5.83 -15.51
C TYR A 179 4.04 -5.07 -15.71
N ASP A 180 4.48 -4.94 -16.96
CA ASP A 180 5.67 -4.17 -17.28
C ASP A 180 5.46 -2.67 -16.97
N ILE A 181 4.34 -2.11 -17.41
CA ILE A 181 3.93 -0.74 -17.05
C ILE A 181 3.86 -0.57 -15.53
N PHE A 182 3.26 -1.54 -14.83
CA PHE A 182 3.16 -1.54 -13.38
C PHE A 182 4.54 -1.55 -12.71
N GLY A 183 5.44 -2.43 -13.13
CA GLY A 183 6.83 -2.47 -12.66
C GLY A 183 7.54 -1.14 -12.89
N HIS A 184 7.41 -0.56 -14.08
CA HIS A 184 7.96 0.75 -14.40
C HIS A 184 7.41 1.88 -13.52
N GLN A 185 6.11 1.90 -13.22
CA GLN A 185 5.54 2.90 -12.31
C GLN A 185 6.08 2.75 -10.88
N ILE A 186 6.27 1.52 -10.38
CA ILE A 186 6.87 1.28 -9.07
C ILE A 186 8.34 1.71 -9.03
N LEU A 187 9.14 1.36 -10.05
CA LEU A 187 10.53 1.81 -10.16
C LEU A 187 10.63 3.34 -10.27
N HIS A 188 9.73 3.96 -11.03
CA HIS A 188 9.66 5.41 -11.13
C HIS A 188 9.30 6.05 -9.78
N TRP A 189 8.33 5.49 -9.04
CA TRP A 189 8.00 5.93 -7.69
C TRP A 189 9.22 5.85 -6.76
N GLN A 190 9.92 4.71 -6.74
CA GLN A 190 11.16 4.54 -5.97
C GLN A 190 12.20 5.60 -6.33
N ALA A 191 12.52 5.73 -7.62
CA ALA A 191 13.50 6.68 -8.11
C ALA A 191 13.14 8.13 -7.74
N ARG A 192 11.87 8.52 -7.92
CA ARG A 192 11.40 9.86 -7.56
C ARG A 192 11.53 10.08 -6.07
N PHE A 193 10.97 9.21 -5.24
CA PHE A 193 10.93 9.41 -3.78
C PHE A 193 12.33 9.67 -3.19
N PHE A 194 13.35 8.94 -3.67
CA PHE A 194 14.72 9.08 -3.17
C PHE A 194 15.53 10.21 -3.83
N SER A 195 15.31 10.52 -5.12
CA SER A 195 16.05 11.60 -5.81
C SER A 195 15.44 12.98 -5.59
N ARG A 196 14.11 13.03 -5.48
CA ARG A 196 13.31 14.23 -5.42
C ARG A 196 12.30 14.06 -4.29
N LYS A 197 12.30 14.97 -3.32
CA LYS A 197 11.39 14.94 -2.17
C LYS A 197 9.95 15.25 -2.60
N ALA A 198 9.30 14.27 -3.27
CA ALA A 198 7.94 14.37 -3.75
C ALA A 198 7.03 14.67 -2.56
N ARG A 199 6.28 15.76 -2.67
CA ARG A 199 5.47 16.30 -1.59
C ARG A 199 4.06 16.56 -2.10
N LEU A 200 3.09 16.08 -1.33
CA LEU A 200 1.71 16.53 -1.37
C LEU A 200 1.35 17.05 0.02
N SER A 201 1.07 18.34 0.12
CA SER A 201 0.74 18.97 1.40
C SER A 201 -0.39 19.96 1.32
N TYR A 202 -1.01 20.25 2.46
CA TYR A 202 -2.02 21.29 2.56
C TYR A 202 -1.70 22.32 3.66
N LYS A 203 -2.21 23.55 3.46
CA LYS A 203 -2.20 24.62 4.45
C LYS A 203 -3.60 25.21 4.57
N GLU A 204 -4.11 25.27 5.79
CA GLU A 204 -5.37 25.96 6.06
C GLU A 204 -5.17 27.47 6.01
N ASN A 205 -6.10 28.19 5.38
CA ASN A 205 -6.15 29.64 5.36
C ASN A 205 -7.57 30.13 5.70
N ASN A 206 -7.79 31.45 5.72
CA ASN A 206 -9.10 32.05 6.03
C ASN A 206 -10.15 31.78 4.94
N GLY A 207 -9.71 31.61 3.68
CA GLY A 207 -10.55 31.31 2.52
C GLY A 207 -10.90 29.83 2.35
N GLY A 208 -10.13 28.92 2.97
CA GLY A 208 -10.28 27.48 2.81
C GLY A 208 -8.96 26.74 3.03
N ILE A 209 -8.45 26.13 1.97
CA ILE A 209 -7.27 25.25 2.01
C ILE A 209 -6.48 25.35 0.71
N SER A 210 -5.16 25.58 0.84
CA SER A 210 -4.20 25.56 -0.26
C SER A 210 -3.52 24.20 -0.31
N ILE A 211 -3.44 23.58 -1.48
CA ILE A 211 -2.73 22.31 -1.71
C ILE A 211 -1.48 22.60 -2.53
N TYR A 212 -0.34 22.12 -2.06
CA TYR A 212 0.93 22.11 -2.79
C TYR A 212 1.25 20.68 -3.22
N ASP A 213 1.49 20.48 -4.52
CA ASP A 213 1.77 19.19 -5.12
C ASP A 213 3.01 19.23 -6.03
N SER A 214 4.02 18.44 -5.69
CA SER A 214 5.28 18.30 -6.43
C SER A 214 5.53 16.87 -6.91
N ARG A 215 4.49 16.01 -6.91
CA ARG A 215 4.61 14.58 -7.25
C ARG A 215 5.01 14.32 -8.70
N HIS A 216 4.65 15.20 -9.62
CA HIS A 216 4.64 14.88 -11.07
C HIS A 216 5.63 15.68 -11.92
N HIS A 217 5.72 17.00 -11.74
CA HIS A 217 6.50 17.90 -12.60
C HIS A 217 7.49 18.69 -11.77
N ASP A 218 8.61 19.14 -12.35
CA ASP A 218 9.65 19.92 -11.63
C ASP A 218 9.10 21.19 -11.00
N ASP A 219 8.18 21.84 -11.70
CA ASP A 219 7.36 22.91 -11.16
C ASP A 219 6.19 22.34 -10.33
N PRO A 220 6.11 22.67 -9.03
CA PRO A 220 5.00 22.26 -8.19
C PRO A 220 3.69 22.96 -8.59
N ALA A 221 2.59 22.22 -8.57
CA ALA A 221 1.26 22.77 -8.71
C ALA A 221 0.73 23.27 -7.36
N VAL A 222 -0.03 24.37 -7.39
CA VAL A 222 -0.76 24.89 -6.24
C VAL A 222 -2.24 24.98 -6.58
N TYR A 223 -3.08 24.38 -5.74
CA TYR A 223 -4.53 24.39 -5.89
C TYR A 223 -5.16 25.09 -4.70
N GLU A 224 -6.12 25.97 -4.96
CA GLU A 224 -6.90 26.66 -3.93
C GLU A 224 -8.32 26.09 -3.88
N PHE A 225 -8.74 25.66 -2.70
CA PHE A 225 -10.11 25.20 -2.45
C PHE A 225 -10.77 25.99 -1.33
N GLY A 226 -12.09 26.13 -1.41
CA GLY A 226 -12.90 26.87 -0.45
C GLY A 226 -13.03 26.20 0.92
N LYS A 227 -13.80 26.84 1.80
CA LYS A 227 -14.05 26.41 3.19
C LYS A 227 -14.66 25.00 3.30
N GLU A 228 -15.40 24.57 2.27
CA GLU A 228 -16.00 23.24 2.20
C GLU A 228 -14.94 22.14 2.07
N ALA A 229 -13.86 22.38 1.32
CA ALA A 229 -12.76 21.42 1.19
C ALA A 229 -11.95 21.33 2.49
N LYS A 230 -11.76 22.46 3.17
CA LYS A 230 -11.18 22.51 4.51
C LYS A 230 -11.99 21.67 5.50
N LEU A 231 -13.31 21.74 5.44
CA LEU A 231 -14.20 20.93 6.28
C LEU A 231 -14.07 19.43 5.94
N LEU A 232 -14.09 19.07 4.66
CA LEU A 232 -13.88 17.68 4.21
C LEU A 232 -12.53 17.12 4.68
N CYS A 233 -11.45 17.90 4.55
CA CYS A 233 -10.13 17.54 5.06
C CYS A 233 -10.18 17.21 6.57
N LYS A 234 -10.82 18.07 7.38
CA LYS A 234 -11.01 17.83 8.81
C LYS A 234 -11.85 16.60 9.10
N THR A 235 -12.92 16.38 8.33
CA THR A 235 -13.81 15.23 8.49
C THR A 235 -13.11 13.92 8.16
N MET A 236 -12.23 13.89 7.17
CA MET A 236 -11.46 12.69 6.76
C MET A 236 -10.16 12.49 7.55
N PHE A 237 -9.76 13.45 8.39
CA PHE A 237 -8.48 13.38 9.07
C PHE A 237 -8.36 12.11 9.93
N GLY A 238 -7.34 11.31 9.65
CA GLY A 238 -7.03 10.09 10.40
C GLY A 238 -8.03 8.95 10.23
N LYS A 239 -8.88 8.96 9.20
CA LYS A 239 -9.81 7.85 8.93
C LYS A 239 -10.22 7.75 7.46
N ILE A 240 -10.73 6.58 7.09
CA ILE A 240 -11.46 6.36 5.84
C ILE A 240 -12.94 6.66 6.14
N CYS A 241 -13.57 7.51 5.32
CA CYS A 241 -14.98 7.86 5.47
C CYS A 241 -15.79 7.27 4.32
N CYS A 242 -17.00 6.80 4.58
CA CYS A 242 -17.95 6.49 3.52
C CYS A 242 -18.68 7.75 3.05
N GLU A 243 -19.26 7.69 1.85
CA GLU A 243 -19.98 8.79 1.22
C GLU A 243 -21.09 9.34 2.12
N LYS A 244 -21.84 8.43 2.74
CA LYS A 244 -22.95 8.77 3.64
C LYS A 244 -22.48 9.60 4.84
N GLU A 245 -21.34 9.25 5.44
CA GLU A 245 -20.75 9.99 6.57
C GLU A 245 -20.32 11.38 6.14
N LEU A 246 -19.68 11.51 4.98
CA LEU A 246 -19.25 12.81 4.45
C LEU A 246 -20.46 13.70 4.15
N PHE A 247 -21.50 13.17 3.51
CA PHE A 247 -22.69 13.95 3.21
C PHE A 247 -23.44 14.38 4.47
N ALA A 248 -23.56 13.52 5.47
CA ALA A 248 -24.17 13.89 6.75
C ALA A 248 -23.40 15.04 7.43
N ALA A 249 -22.08 14.91 7.57
CA ALA A 249 -21.23 15.92 8.21
C ALA A 249 -21.27 17.28 7.48
N MET A 250 -21.39 17.25 6.15
CA MET A 250 -21.45 18.47 5.33
C MET A 250 -22.85 19.12 5.37
N LEU A 251 -23.91 18.30 5.42
CA LEU A 251 -25.29 18.79 5.52
C LEU A 251 -25.54 19.50 6.86
N GLU A 252 -24.97 19.00 7.97
CA GLU A 252 -24.99 19.67 9.28
C GLU A 252 -24.40 21.08 9.24
N ARG A 253 -23.59 21.39 8.23
CA ARG A 253 -22.99 22.71 8.00
C ARG A 253 -23.67 23.50 6.88
N GLY A 254 -24.85 23.06 6.44
CA GLY A 254 -25.65 23.71 5.40
C GLY A 254 -25.14 23.47 3.97
N ILE A 255 -24.28 22.46 3.75
CA ILE A 255 -23.71 22.18 2.42
C ILE A 255 -24.49 21.03 1.78
N HIS A 256 -25.22 21.35 0.71
CA HIS A 256 -26.06 20.36 0.01
C HIS A 256 -25.24 19.27 -0.70
N LYS A 257 -25.83 18.06 -0.76
CA LYS A 257 -25.24 16.86 -1.35
C LYS A 257 -24.60 17.08 -2.73
N GLN A 258 -25.28 17.79 -3.63
CA GLN A 258 -24.76 18.05 -4.99
C GLN A 258 -23.44 18.82 -4.98
N LYS A 259 -23.31 19.79 -4.07
CA LYS A 259 -22.08 20.58 -3.91
C LYS A 259 -20.96 19.73 -3.32
N VAL A 260 -21.27 18.84 -2.37
CA VAL A 260 -20.28 17.90 -1.81
C VAL A 260 -19.79 16.91 -2.86
N HIS A 261 -20.69 16.31 -3.65
CA HIS A 261 -20.32 15.38 -4.71
C HIS A 261 -19.45 16.05 -5.77
N THR A 262 -19.83 17.25 -6.23
CA THR A 262 -19.02 18.05 -7.18
C THR A 262 -17.63 18.35 -6.63
N LEU A 263 -17.54 18.66 -5.33
CA LEU A 263 -16.26 18.95 -4.68
C LEU A 263 -15.40 17.69 -4.51
N LEU A 264 -15.99 16.55 -4.13
CA LEU A 264 -15.27 15.27 -4.04
C LEU A 264 -14.69 14.87 -5.39
N ASN A 265 -15.46 15.00 -6.48
CA ASN A 265 -14.96 14.71 -7.83
C ASN A 265 -13.72 15.56 -8.17
N LYS A 266 -13.76 16.88 -7.89
CA LYS A 266 -12.59 17.76 -8.08
C LYS A 266 -11.38 17.36 -7.21
N LEU A 267 -11.62 16.94 -5.97
CA LEU A 267 -10.55 16.47 -5.07
C LEU A 267 -9.95 15.13 -5.51
N CYS A 268 -10.77 14.25 -6.10
CA CYS A 268 -10.32 12.99 -6.72
C CYS A 268 -9.54 13.23 -8.02
N GLU A 269 -10.03 14.12 -8.89
CA GLU A 269 -9.34 14.52 -10.14
C GLU A 269 -7.97 15.15 -9.86
N SER A 270 -7.87 15.96 -8.80
CA SER A 270 -6.61 16.54 -8.32
C SER A 270 -5.76 15.58 -7.48
N ARG A 271 -6.21 14.32 -7.30
CA ARG A 271 -5.49 13.26 -6.56
C ARG A 271 -5.16 13.65 -5.11
N VAL A 272 -5.97 14.51 -4.50
CA VAL A 272 -5.87 14.92 -3.09
C VAL A 272 -6.70 13.97 -2.21
N VAL A 273 -7.76 13.43 -2.78
CA VAL A 273 -8.60 12.38 -2.20
C VAL A 273 -8.52 11.15 -3.10
N ILE A 274 -8.44 9.97 -2.49
CA ILE A 274 -8.53 8.68 -3.20
C ILE A 274 -9.89 8.07 -2.87
N GLN A 275 -10.58 7.60 -3.89
CA GLN A 275 -11.87 6.93 -3.78
C GLN A 275 -11.74 5.45 -4.11
N GLU A 276 -12.39 4.60 -3.30
CA GLU A 276 -12.58 3.18 -3.57
C GLU A 276 -14.04 2.82 -3.26
N GLY A 277 -14.85 2.64 -4.32
CA GLY A 277 -16.29 2.47 -4.16
C GLY A 277 -16.94 3.70 -3.51
N ASP A 278 -17.64 3.50 -2.40
CA ASP A 278 -18.27 4.56 -1.62
C ASP A 278 -17.35 5.16 -0.54
N LYS A 279 -16.08 4.75 -0.48
CA LYS A 279 -15.11 5.19 0.54
C LYS A 279 -14.12 6.19 -0.01
N TYR A 280 -13.74 7.15 0.84
CA TYR A 280 -12.84 8.23 0.51
C TYR A 280 -11.74 8.36 1.57
N LEU A 281 -10.54 8.70 1.10
CA LEU A 281 -9.37 8.94 1.95
C LEU A 281 -8.65 10.22 1.50
N TRP A 282 -8.45 11.14 2.42
CA TRP A 282 -7.57 12.30 2.22
C TRP A 282 -6.11 11.88 2.33
N VAL A 283 -5.29 12.18 1.31
CA VAL A 283 -3.89 11.69 1.25
C VAL A 283 -2.82 12.78 1.34
N ALA A 284 -3.20 14.06 1.41
CA ALA A 284 -2.25 15.16 1.61
C ALA A 284 -1.89 15.34 3.10
N PHE A 285 -0.63 15.59 3.40
CA PHE A 285 -0.18 15.87 4.77
C PHE A 285 -0.29 17.38 5.11
N PRO A 286 -0.47 17.77 6.38
CA PRO A 286 -0.36 19.19 6.75
C PRO A 286 1.04 19.73 6.43
N GLU A 287 1.19 20.99 6.03
CA GLU A 287 2.49 21.55 5.66
C GLU A 287 3.58 21.37 6.75
N GLY A 288 3.21 21.47 8.03
CA GLY A 288 4.14 21.25 9.15
C GLY A 288 4.77 19.86 9.16
N PHE A 289 4.07 18.84 8.64
CA PHE A 289 4.59 17.47 8.54
C PHE A 289 5.93 17.41 7.82
N TYR A 290 6.10 18.13 6.70
CA TYR A 290 7.34 18.05 5.93
C TYR A 290 8.46 18.87 6.57
N LYS A 291 8.16 19.95 7.29
CA LYS A 291 9.19 20.74 7.99
C LYS A 291 9.90 19.91 9.07
N ASP A 292 9.14 19.10 9.79
CA ASP A 292 9.61 18.38 10.96
C ASP A 292 10.16 16.98 10.64
N ASN A 293 9.83 16.41 9.47
CA ASN A 293 10.06 14.99 9.19
C ASN A 293 10.96 14.71 7.99
N LEU A 294 11.37 15.73 7.23
CA LEU A 294 12.24 15.52 6.06
C LEU A 294 13.55 14.80 6.42
N ALA A 295 14.18 15.09 7.56
CA ALA A 295 15.39 14.38 7.96
C ALA A 295 15.14 12.90 8.33
N TRP A 296 13.93 12.57 8.79
CA TRP A 296 13.60 11.26 9.33
C TRP A 296 13.27 10.21 8.24
N PHE A 297 12.83 10.66 7.05
CA PHE A 297 12.58 9.77 5.90
C PHE A 297 13.85 9.35 5.15
N PHE A 298 14.91 10.16 5.21
CA PHE A 298 16.12 10.01 4.38
C PHE A 298 17.39 9.67 5.16
N ASN A 299 17.34 9.68 6.50
CA ASN A 299 18.36 9.15 7.41
C ASN A 299 17.83 7.90 8.11
#